data_AF-A0A4P7SP94-F1
#
_entry.id   AF-A0A4P7SP94-F1
#
_cell.length_a   1.000
_cell.length_b   1.000
_cell.length_c   1.000
_cell.angle_alpha   90.00
_cell.angle_beta   90.00
_cell.angle_gamma   90.00
#
_symmetry.space_group_name_H-M   'P 1'
#
loop_
_entity.id
_entity.type
_entity.pdbx_description
1 polymer ?
#
loop_
_entity_poly.entity_id
_entity_poly.type
_entity_poly.pdbx_seq_one_letter_code
_entity_poly.pdbx_strand_id
1 'polypeptide(L)'
;MTGTEPAATGSRVHARLQHLQQHPVLAVLLFSAGVIGAVGVVWGALSWGRDRYEDIAHPYAEQYAELERLDLDMRLEYFEDTFGVAKAVVDVCAVSTCPEPPPESLQLVVHETDEVVVRGLFAGNSMAAYLVTTTTDGFEPPVTWIDLDLGRLGTVTTAEVLDAVGAPLDGDASVVRGTAWTAYADVLPGGAPASYRGLVLAWSPQGTGTGYGLEASERLVAAQDASDEAARVAALDDLRATTTPNTYGEFRDDGPLGAWLHDPAVVHDLLFVGSES
;
A
#
# COMPACT_ATOMS: atom_id res chain seq x y z
N MET A 1 25.21 -80.26 -33.91
CA MET A 1 24.86 -80.73 -32.55
C MET A 1 24.79 -79.50 -31.66
N THR A 2 23.56 -79.08 -31.37
CA THR A 2 23.20 -77.87 -30.61
C THR A 2 22.69 -78.27 -29.24
N GLY A 3 23.16 -77.60 -28.18
CA GLY A 3 22.53 -77.56 -26.86
C GLY A 3 22.91 -76.24 -26.19
N THR A 4 22.00 -75.25 -26.10
CA THR A 4 20.97 -75.01 -25.06
C THR A 4 21.52 -74.63 -23.69
N GLU A 5 21.39 -73.33 -23.38
CA GLU A 5 21.32 -72.77 -22.02
C GLU A 5 20.17 -73.38 -21.20
N PRO A 6 20.23 -73.26 -19.87
CA PRO A 6 19.13 -72.56 -19.21
C PRO A 6 19.53 -71.60 -18.08
N ALA A 7 18.62 -70.64 -17.88
CA ALA A 7 18.61 -69.53 -16.95
C ALA A 7 18.53 -69.92 -15.46
N ALA A 8 19.10 -69.07 -14.59
CA ALA A 8 18.87 -69.09 -13.14
C ALA A 8 18.95 -67.69 -12.52
N THR A 9 17.82 -66.98 -12.46
CA THR A 9 17.65 -65.78 -11.62
C THR A 9 16.23 -65.69 -11.05
N GLY A 10 15.77 -66.78 -10.42
CA GLY A 10 14.46 -66.87 -9.74
C GLY A 10 14.50 -66.98 -8.21
N SER A 11 15.67 -66.95 -7.56
CA SER A 11 15.82 -67.44 -6.18
C SER A 11 15.68 -66.38 -5.07
N ARG A 12 16.00 -65.10 -5.30
CA ARG A 12 16.12 -64.11 -4.20
C ARG A 12 14.80 -63.43 -3.82
N VAL A 13 13.83 -63.34 -4.74
CA VAL A 13 12.52 -62.72 -4.48
C VAL A 13 11.59 -63.68 -3.72
N HIS A 14 11.62 -64.97 -4.07
CA HIS A 14 10.82 -66.01 -3.39
C HIS A 14 11.26 -66.23 -1.93
N ALA A 15 12.56 -66.24 -1.64
CA ALA A 15 13.05 -66.39 -0.27
C ALA A 15 12.70 -65.19 0.64
N ARG A 16 12.68 -63.97 0.09
CA ARG A 16 12.26 -62.76 0.84
C ARG A 16 10.74 -62.75 1.12
N LEU A 17 9.93 -63.26 0.20
CA LEU A 17 8.47 -63.36 0.39
C LEU A 17 8.08 -64.39 1.45
N GLN A 18 8.78 -65.52 1.55
CA GLN A 18 8.52 -66.52 2.60
C GLN A 18 8.90 -66.03 4.01
N HIS A 19 9.93 -65.18 4.15
CA HIS A 19 10.32 -64.66 5.46
C HIS A 19 9.30 -63.62 6.00
N LEU A 20 8.65 -62.86 5.11
CA LEU A 20 7.58 -61.91 5.48
C LEU A 20 6.29 -62.60 5.96
N GLN A 21 6.04 -63.84 5.56
CA GLN A 21 4.88 -64.62 6.04
C GLN A 21 5.03 -65.13 7.48
N GLN A 22 6.26 -65.25 8.00
CA GLN A 22 6.51 -65.75 9.37
C GLN A 22 6.48 -64.65 10.44
N HIS A 23 6.61 -63.38 10.06
CA HIS A 23 6.60 -62.24 10.98
C HIS A 23 5.71 -61.10 10.46
N PRO A 24 4.37 -61.26 10.46
CA PRO A 24 3.44 -60.28 9.90
C PRO A 24 3.55 -58.89 10.56
N VAL A 25 3.94 -58.83 11.83
CA VAL A 25 4.14 -57.57 12.58
C VAL A 25 5.31 -56.75 12.02
N LEU A 26 6.38 -57.42 11.57
CA LEU A 26 7.58 -56.74 11.05
C LEU A 26 7.33 -56.16 9.64
N ALA A 27 6.52 -56.84 8.84
CA ALA A 27 6.06 -56.36 7.55
C ALA A 27 5.18 -55.11 7.69
N VAL A 28 4.27 -55.11 8.66
CA VAL A 28 3.42 -53.94 8.98
C VAL A 28 4.29 -52.78 9.46
N LEU A 29 5.22 -52.98 10.38
CA LEU A 29 6.08 -51.90 10.90
C LEU A 29 6.99 -51.28 9.81
N LEU A 30 7.55 -52.08 8.91
CA LEU A 30 8.36 -51.58 7.79
C LEU A 30 7.50 -50.82 6.77
N PHE A 31 6.27 -51.28 6.53
CA PHE A 31 5.33 -50.57 5.66
C PHE A 31 4.85 -49.26 6.31
N SER A 32 4.55 -49.27 7.62
CA SER A 32 4.19 -48.08 8.39
C SER A 32 5.33 -47.06 8.42
N ALA A 33 6.57 -47.49 8.66
CA ALA A 33 7.73 -46.59 8.64
C ALA A 33 7.99 -46.01 7.24
N GLY A 34 7.79 -46.80 6.18
CA GLY A 34 7.89 -46.32 4.80
C GLY A 34 6.78 -45.35 4.41
N VAL A 35 5.54 -45.60 4.86
CA VAL A 35 4.38 -44.70 4.64
C VAL A 35 4.52 -43.42 5.47
N ILE A 36 4.94 -43.50 6.74
CA ILE A 36 5.17 -42.31 7.58
C ILE A 36 6.33 -41.48 7.03
N GLY A 37 7.42 -42.10 6.55
CA GLY A 37 8.52 -41.41 5.89
C GLY A 37 8.09 -40.74 4.57
N ALA A 38 7.30 -41.43 3.74
CA ALA A 38 6.77 -40.86 2.50
C ALA A 38 5.77 -39.73 2.77
N VAL A 39 4.90 -39.87 3.77
CA VAL A 39 3.95 -38.82 4.19
C VAL A 39 4.72 -37.62 4.74
N GLY A 40 5.77 -37.82 5.55
CA GLY A 40 6.60 -36.72 6.06
C GLY A 40 7.35 -35.95 4.98
N VAL A 41 7.86 -36.65 3.95
CA VAL A 41 8.52 -36.01 2.78
C VAL A 41 7.51 -35.28 1.90
N VAL A 42 6.31 -35.86 1.69
CA VAL A 42 5.23 -35.20 0.95
C VAL A 42 4.71 -33.98 1.70
N TRP A 43 4.57 -34.05 3.03
CA TRP A 43 4.15 -32.92 3.85
C TRP A 43 5.20 -31.81 3.90
N GLY A 44 6.48 -32.16 4.02
CA GLY A 44 7.59 -31.20 3.96
C GLY A 44 7.76 -30.55 2.59
N ALA A 45 7.52 -31.28 1.51
CA ALA A 45 7.52 -30.74 0.16
C ALA A 45 6.28 -29.87 -0.13
N LEU A 46 5.12 -30.23 0.43
CA LEU A 46 3.90 -29.43 0.33
C LEU A 46 3.98 -28.15 1.16
N SER A 47 4.59 -28.17 2.35
CA SER A 47 4.79 -26.94 3.14
C SER A 47 5.82 -26.01 2.49
N TRP A 48 6.94 -26.55 2.00
CA TRP A 48 7.95 -25.75 1.28
C TRP A 48 7.42 -25.20 -0.06
N GLY A 49 6.54 -25.95 -0.71
CA GLY A 49 5.79 -25.49 -1.88
C GLY A 49 4.74 -24.44 -1.53
N ARG A 50 4.05 -24.57 -0.39
CA ARG A 50 3.01 -23.63 0.05
C ARG A 50 3.58 -22.28 0.44
N ASP A 51 4.65 -22.25 1.24
CA ASP A 51 5.30 -21.01 1.66
C ASP A 51 5.83 -20.24 0.42
N ARG A 52 6.39 -20.97 -0.55
CA ARG A 52 6.86 -20.39 -1.82
C ARG A 52 5.74 -20.02 -2.80
N TYR A 53 4.54 -20.58 -2.66
CA TYR A 53 3.35 -20.19 -3.43
C TYR A 53 2.65 -18.96 -2.80
N GLU A 54 2.64 -18.85 -1.47
CA GLU A 54 2.13 -17.68 -0.75
C GLU A 54 3.00 -16.44 -1.06
N ASP A 55 4.33 -16.57 -1.08
CA ASP A 55 5.26 -15.49 -1.46
C ASP A 55 5.15 -15.06 -2.94
N ILE A 56 4.72 -15.96 -3.84
CA ILE A 56 4.52 -15.65 -5.27
C ILE A 56 3.12 -15.09 -5.53
N ALA A 57 2.11 -15.49 -4.75
CA ALA A 57 0.74 -15.03 -4.90
C ALA A 57 0.50 -13.65 -4.27
N HIS A 58 1.24 -13.31 -3.20
CA HIS A 58 1.13 -12.04 -2.50
C HIS A 58 2.51 -11.52 -2.08
N PRO A 59 3.35 -11.05 -3.03
CA PRO A 59 4.73 -10.62 -2.77
C PRO A 59 4.85 -9.45 -1.77
N TYR A 60 3.74 -8.79 -1.45
CA TYR A 60 3.69 -7.62 -0.57
C TYR A 60 2.72 -7.78 0.61
N ALA A 61 2.46 -9.03 1.05
CA ALA A 61 1.49 -9.31 2.11
C ALA A 61 1.84 -8.60 3.43
N GLU A 62 3.12 -8.54 3.79
CA GLU A 62 3.59 -7.88 5.02
C GLU A 62 3.37 -6.37 4.95
N GLN A 63 3.74 -5.74 3.82
CA GLN A 63 3.56 -4.30 3.59
C GLN A 63 2.08 -3.91 3.59
N TYR A 64 1.21 -4.72 2.98
CA TYR A 64 -0.23 -4.48 3.06
C TYR A 64 -0.74 -4.57 4.51
N ALA A 65 -0.29 -5.56 5.28
CA ALA A 65 -0.69 -5.71 6.67
C ALA A 65 -0.16 -4.59 7.60
N GLU A 66 0.96 -3.94 7.26
CA GLU A 66 1.46 -2.75 7.94
C GLU A 66 0.61 -1.52 7.62
N LEU A 67 0.30 -1.30 6.35
CA LEU A 67 -0.56 -0.18 5.91
C LEU A 67 -1.99 -0.30 6.48
N GLU A 68 -2.54 -1.51 6.59
CA GLU A 68 -3.86 -1.78 7.21
C GLU A 68 -3.92 -1.35 8.69
N ARG A 69 -2.78 -1.16 9.37
CA ARG A 69 -2.75 -0.69 10.75
C ARG A 69 -2.81 0.83 10.84
N LEU A 70 -2.51 1.56 9.76
CA LEU A 70 -2.54 3.03 9.76
C LEU A 70 -3.95 3.50 10.08
N ASP A 71 -4.03 4.37 11.08
CA ASP A 71 -5.29 4.98 11.46
C ASP A 71 -5.03 6.35 12.10
N LEU A 72 -6.03 7.22 11.98
CA LEU A 72 -6.04 8.47 12.72
C LEU A 72 -6.05 8.18 14.23
N ASP A 73 -5.51 9.10 15.02
CA ASP A 73 -5.31 8.97 16.46
C ASP A 73 -4.36 7.83 16.90
N MET A 74 -3.68 7.16 15.96
CA MET A 74 -2.54 6.30 16.26
C MET A 74 -1.48 7.10 17.04
N ARG A 75 -0.91 6.48 18.07
CA ARG A 75 0.17 7.11 18.85
C ARG A 75 1.50 7.01 18.11
N LEU A 76 2.37 7.99 18.30
CA LEU A 76 3.69 8.03 17.66
C LEU A 76 4.50 6.77 17.95
N GLU A 77 4.49 6.30 19.20
CA GLU A 77 5.18 5.06 19.60
C GLU A 77 4.71 3.84 18.79
N TYR A 78 3.40 3.70 18.53
CA TYR A 78 2.88 2.58 17.73
C TYR A 78 3.21 2.72 16.24
N PHE A 79 3.27 3.95 15.74
CA PHE A 79 3.70 4.21 14.37
C PHE A 79 5.18 3.83 14.18
N GLU A 80 6.05 4.28 15.09
CA GLU A 80 7.48 3.95 15.08
C GLU A 80 7.73 2.44 15.31
N ASP A 81 6.92 1.77 16.13
CA ASP A 81 7.01 0.31 16.30
C ASP A 81 6.56 -0.45 15.04
N THR A 82 5.62 0.10 14.27
CA THR A 82 5.07 -0.55 13.06
C THR A 82 5.99 -0.37 11.87
N PHE A 83 6.46 0.85 11.63
CA PHE A 83 7.25 1.20 10.45
C PHE A 83 8.76 1.23 10.75
N GLY A 84 9.16 1.26 12.02
CA GLY A 84 10.57 1.32 12.42
C GLY A 84 11.13 2.74 12.41
N VAL A 85 12.43 2.85 12.11
CA VAL A 85 13.14 4.14 12.21
C VAL A 85 12.69 5.09 11.12
N ALA A 86 12.31 6.31 11.51
CA ALA A 86 11.96 7.37 10.57
C ALA A 86 13.17 7.79 9.73
N LYS A 87 12.96 7.98 8.42
CA LYS A 87 13.91 8.63 7.51
C LYS A 87 14.09 10.09 7.88
N ALA A 88 13.00 10.78 8.24
CA ALA A 88 13.03 12.17 8.67
C ALA A 88 11.94 12.46 9.71
N VAL A 89 12.23 13.42 10.60
CA VAL A 89 11.25 14.01 11.52
C VAL A 89 11.38 15.52 11.40
N VAL A 90 10.30 16.20 11.03
CA VAL A 90 10.31 17.63 10.71
C VAL A 90 9.24 18.36 11.50
N ASP A 91 9.58 19.52 12.06
CA ASP A 91 8.59 20.47 12.56
C ASP A 91 7.93 21.17 11.37
N VAL A 92 6.64 20.88 11.17
CA VAL A 92 5.90 21.34 10.00
C VAL A 92 5.76 22.85 9.98
N CYS A 93 5.60 23.48 11.14
CA CYS A 93 5.45 24.92 11.25
C CYS A 93 6.76 25.68 10.96
N ALA A 94 7.89 24.98 10.82
CA ALA A 94 9.16 25.55 10.38
C ALA A 94 9.36 25.54 8.85
N VAL A 95 8.58 24.72 8.13
CA VAL A 95 8.75 24.49 6.68
C VAL A 95 7.51 24.81 5.84
N SER A 96 6.33 24.91 6.45
CA SER A 96 5.07 25.31 5.82
C SER A 96 4.32 26.32 6.70
N THR A 97 3.14 26.75 6.27
CA THR A 97 2.23 27.54 7.09
C THR A 97 1.79 26.70 8.31
N CYS A 98 1.57 27.36 9.44
CA CYS A 98 1.15 26.68 10.66
C CYS A 98 -0.38 26.87 10.85
N PRO A 99 -1.12 25.85 11.29
CA PRO A 99 -2.54 26.00 11.63
C PRO A 99 -2.74 27.07 12.73
N GLU A 100 -3.86 27.78 12.69
CA GLU A 100 -4.21 28.79 13.70
C GLU A 100 -5.47 28.41 14.49
N PRO A 101 -5.42 28.28 15.83
CA PRO A 101 -4.23 28.41 16.68
C PRO A 101 -3.21 27.28 16.47
N PRO A 102 -1.90 27.57 16.68
CA PRO A 102 -0.87 26.56 16.54
C PRO A 102 -1.01 25.50 17.65
N PRO A 103 -0.93 24.21 17.32
CA PRO A 103 -0.87 23.15 18.32
C PRO A 103 0.45 23.25 19.10
N GLU A 104 0.49 22.63 20.28
CA GLU A 104 1.71 22.61 21.12
C GLU A 104 2.89 21.95 20.41
N SER A 105 2.62 20.99 19.53
CA SER A 105 3.59 20.38 18.63
C SER A 105 2.90 19.89 17.36
N LEU A 106 3.57 20.03 16.23
CA LEU A 106 3.14 19.49 14.94
C LEU A 106 4.35 18.93 14.20
N GLN A 107 4.46 17.61 14.17
CA GLN A 107 5.61 16.90 13.62
C GLN A 107 5.19 16.03 12.45
N LEU A 108 5.92 16.09 11.35
CA LEU A 108 5.79 15.15 10.25
C LEU A 108 6.91 14.11 10.38
N VAL A 109 6.51 12.86 10.52
CA VAL A 109 7.40 11.70 10.60
C VAL A 109 7.32 10.98 9.26
N VAL A 110 8.46 10.92 8.57
CA VAL A 110 8.57 10.29 7.25
C VAL A 110 9.29 8.96 7.40
N HIS A 111 8.62 7.89 6.99
CA HIS A 111 9.17 6.56 6.86
C HIS A 111 9.23 6.17 5.38
N GLU A 112 10.27 5.43 4.99
CA GLU A 112 10.51 5.03 3.61
C GLU A 112 11.01 3.59 3.57
N THR A 113 10.32 2.77 2.78
CA THR A 113 10.75 1.45 2.34
C THR A 113 11.01 1.48 0.83
N ASP A 114 11.33 0.33 0.23
CA ASP A 114 11.46 0.22 -1.22
C ASP A 114 10.09 0.40 -1.92
N GLU A 115 8.99 0.02 -1.26
CA GLU A 115 7.64 0.02 -1.82
C GLU A 115 6.83 1.29 -1.54
N VAL A 116 7.07 1.96 -0.41
CA VAL A 116 6.30 3.12 0.02
C VAL A 116 7.09 4.20 0.74
N VAL A 117 6.58 5.43 0.65
CA VAL A 117 6.88 6.50 1.59
C VAL A 117 5.61 6.78 2.40
N VAL A 118 5.68 6.59 3.72
CA VAL A 118 4.60 6.89 4.66
C VAL A 118 4.95 8.17 5.42
N ARG A 119 4.09 9.18 5.33
CA ARG A 119 4.22 10.44 6.06
C ARG A 119 3.12 10.50 7.11
N GLY A 120 3.47 10.39 8.38
CA GLY A 120 2.53 10.57 9.50
C GLY A 120 2.66 11.97 10.10
N LEU A 121 1.58 12.74 10.10
CA LEU A 121 1.49 14.04 10.76
C LEU A 121 0.95 13.85 12.17
N PHE A 122 1.72 14.25 13.18
CA PHE A 122 1.38 14.12 14.59
C PHE A 122 1.15 15.49 15.23
N ALA A 123 -0.01 15.66 15.86
CA ALA A 123 -0.28 16.77 16.76
C ALA A 123 -0.15 16.27 18.21
N GLY A 124 0.96 16.61 18.88
CA GLY A 124 1.32 15.93 20.13
C GLY A 124 1.69 14.46 19.88
N ASN A 125 1.02 13.55 20.59
CA ASN A 125 1.22 12.10 20.47
C ASN A 125 0.08 11.41 19.71
N SER A 126 -0.66 12.14 18.88
CA SER A 126 -1.82 11.62 18.14
C SER A 126 -1.63 11.91 16.65
N MET A 127 -1.76 10.87 15.82
CA MET A 127 -1.72 11.03 14.37
C MET A 127 -2.96 11.81 13.91
N ALA A 128 -2.72 12.95 13.29
CA ALA A 128 -3.75 13.83 12.76
C ALA A 128 -3.95 13.67 11.25
N ALA A 129 -2.93 13.21 10.52
CA ALA A 129 -3.04 12.84 9.13
C ALA A 129 -1.97 11.81 8.77
N TYR A 130 -2.20 11.06 7.69
CA TYR A 130 -1.16 10.26 7.07
C TYR A 130 -1.27 10.32 5.55
N LEU A 131 -0.14 10.18 4.87
CA LEU A 131 -0.05 10.08 3.41
C LEU A 131 0.84 8.89 3.04
N VAL A 132 0.35 8.01 2.18
CA VAL A 132 1.05 6.82 1.69
C VAL A 132 1.29 7.00 0.19
N THR A 133 2.55 7.16 -0.19
CA THR A 133 3.01 7.26 -1.57
C THR A 133 3.61 5.92 -1.99
N THR A 134 3.20 5.35 -3.12
CA THR A 134 3.82 4.13 -3.67
C THR A 134 5.08 4.48 -4.46
N THR A 135 6.16 3.72 -4.28
CA THR A 135 7.46 3.93 -4.94
C THR A 135 7.93 2.73 -5.77
N THR A 136 7.15 1.64 -5.78
CA THR A 136 7.45 0.44 -6.57
C THR A 136 6.32 0.11 -7.53
N ASP A 137 6.67 -0.18 -8.78
CA ASP A 137 5.70 -0.60 -9.81
C ASP A 137 5.04 -1.94 -9.43
N GLY A 138 3.71 -2.00 -9.53
CA GLY A 138 2.93 -3.20 -9.20
C GLY A 138 2.66 -3.39 -7.70
N PHE A 139 3.13 -2.49 -6.84
CA PHE A 139 2.64 -2.38 -5.46
C PHE A 139 1.42 -1.46 -5.42
N GLU A 140 0.24 -2.06 -5.29
CA GLU A 140 -1.07 -1.41 -5.48
C GLU A 140 -1.92 -1.57 -4.19
N PRO A 141 -1.63 -0.82 -3.13
CA PRO A 141 -2.39 -0.89 -1.88
C PRO A 141 -3.85 -0.48 -2.11
N PRO A 142 -4.79 -1.08 -1.35
CA PRO A 142 -6.18 -0.69 -1.43
C PRO A 142 -6.35 0.75 -0.93
N VAL A 143 -7.16 1.53 -1.63
CA VAL A 143 -7.61 2.84 -1.16
C VAL A 143 -8.91 2.60 -0.41
N THR A 144 -8.86 2.71 0.91
CA THR A 144 -10.03 2.58 1.77
C THR A 144 -10.32 3.89 2.46
N TRP A 145 -11.59 4.28 2.54
CA TRP A 145 -12.01 5.46 3.29
C TRP A 145 -13.39 5.27 3.88
N ILE A 146 -13.52 5.43 5.20
CA ILE A 146 -14.79 5.24 5.93
C ILE A 146 -15.43 3.88 5.58
N ASP A 147 -14.64 2.81 5.69
CA ASP A 147 -15.03 1.43 5.36
C ASP A 147 -15.48 1.19 3.91
N LEU A 148 -15.27 2.16 3.00
CA LEU A 148 -15.49 1.99 1.56
C LEU A 148 -14.19 1.56 0.87
N ASP A 149 -14.26 0.50 0.08
CA ASP A 149 -13.22 0.13 -0.88
C ASP A 149 -13.38 1.00 -2.14
N LEU A 150 -12.41 1.88 -2.36
CA LEU A 150 -12.38 2.83 -3.47
C LEU A 150 -11.49 2.33 -4.62
N GLY A 151 -10.96 1.11 -4.52
CA GLY A 151 -10.09 0.50 -5.51
C GLY A 151 -8.63 0.46 -5.08
N ARG A 152 -7.72 0.56 -6.05
CA ARG A 152 -6.29 0.30 -5.87
C ARG A 152 -5.48 1.52 -6.28
N LEU A 153 -4.57 1.95 -5.41
CA LEU A 153 -3.69 3.08 -5.68
C LEU A 153 -2.82 2.78 -6.91
N GLY A 154 -2.65 3.73 -7.81
CA GLY A 154 -1.94 3.50 -9.07
C GLY A 154 -2.77 2.78 -10.15
N THR A 155 -4.02 2.40 -9.88
CA THR A 155 -4.91 1.73 -10.85
C THR A 155 -6.18 2.52 -11.16
N VAL A 156 -6.88 3.03 -10.14
CA VAL A 156 -8.12 3.82 -10.32
C VAL A 156 -7.81 5.29 -10.51
N THR A 157 -8.53 5.96 -11.40
CA THR A 157 -8.42 7.41 -11.59
C THR A 157 -9.00 8.16 -10.40
N THR A 158 -8.57 9.42 -10.23
CA THR A 158 -9.13 10.31 -9.21
C THR A 158 -10.64 10.40 -9.40
N ALA A 159 -11.13 10.63 -10.62
CA ALA A 159 -12.56 10.71 -10.91
C ALA A 159 -13.34 9.44 -10.52
N GLU A 160 -12.80 8.24 -10.75
CA GLU A 160 -13.44 6.99 -10.33
C GLU A 160 -13.56 6.89 -8.80
N VAL A 161 -12.53 7.31 -8.07
CA VAL A 161 -12.58 7.38 -6.60
C VAL A 161 -13.63 8.37 -6.12
N LEU A 162 -13.67 9.57 -6.72
CA LEU A 162 -14.63 10.61 -6.39
C LEU A 162 -16.08 10.20 -6.68
N ASP A 163 -16.32 9.50 -7.79
CA ASP A 163 -17.64 8.96 -8.15
C ASP A 163 -18.10 7.89 -7.14
N ALA A 164 -17.19 7.01 -6.72
CA ALA A 164 -17.48 5.98 -5.72
C ALA A 164 -17.86 6.56 -4.35
N VAL A 165 -17.36 7.74 -4.00
CA VAL A 165 -17.73 8.47 -2.76
C VAL A 165 -19.17 9.03 -2.81
N GLY A 166 -19.68 9.40 -3.98
CA GLY A 166 -21.11 9.68 -4.20
C GLY A 166 -21.69 10.96 -3.56
N ALA A 167 -20.87 11.90 -3.09
CA ALA A 167 -21.30 13.20 -2.56
C ALA A 167 -21.02 14.33 -3.57
N PRO A 168 -21.76 15.47 -3.53
CA PRO A 168 -21.30 16.69 -4.19
C PRO A 168 -20.02 17.13 -3.50
N LEU A 169 -18.89 16.82 -4.14
CA LEU A 169 -17.58 17.13 -3.61
C LEU A 169 -17.32 18.61 -3.85
N ASP A 170 -17.48 19.42 -2.81
CA ASP A 170 -16.81 20.71 -2.67
C ASP A 170 -15.29 20.50 -2.46
N GLY A 171 -14.70 19.52 -3.15
CA GLY A 171 -13.30 19.15 -3.04
C GLY A 171 -12.46 20.19 -3.77
N ASP A 172 -11.59 20.85 -3.02
CA ASP A 172 -10.63 21.79 -3.58
C ASP A 172 -9.37 21.03 -3.99
N ALA A 173 -8.74 21.49 -5.06
CA ALA A 173 -7.56 20.83 -5.62
C ALA A 173 -6.51 21.87 -6.01
N SER A 174 -5.25 21.52 -5.77
CA SER A 174 -4.10 22.34 -6.15
C SER A 174 -3.11 21.54 -6.97
N VAL A 175 -2.55 22.22 -7.98
CA VAL A 175 -1.41 21.74 -8.76
C VAL A 175 -0.28 22.73 -8.55
N VAL A 176 0.90 22.20 -8.26
CA VAL A 176 2.12 23.00 -8.26
C VAL A 176 3.11 22.35 -9.21
N ARG A 177 3.70 23.20 -10.06
CA ARG A 177 4.68 22.79 -11.06
C ARG A 177 6.00 23.50 -10.83
N GLY A 178 7.03 22.72 -10.56
CA GLY A 178 8.42 23.15 -10.63
C GLY A 178 9.04 22.83 -11.99
N THR A 179 10.27 23.30 -12.22
CA THR A 179 11.03 23.04 -13.45
C THR A 179 11.42 21.57 -13.64
N ALA A 180 11.32 20.74 -12.60
CA ALA A 180 11.70 19.32 -12.62
C ALA A 180 10.73 18.40 -11.85
N TRP A 181 9.63 18.95 -11.31
CA TRP A 181 8.71 18.22 -10.44
C TRP A 181 7.29 18.73 -10.65
N THR A 182 6.33 17.81 -10.67
CA THR A 182 4.91 18.14 -10.72
C THR A 182 4.22 17.37 -9.60
N ALA A 183 3.43 18.09 -8.81
CA ALA A 183 2.60 17.50 -7.77
C ALA A 183 1.15 17.96 -7.92
N TYR A 184 0.24 17.06 -7.56
CA TYR A 184 -1.19 17.28 -7.53
C TYR A 184 -1.74 16.80 -6.19
N ALA A 185 -2.63 17.56 -5.59
CA ALA A 185 -3.37 17.14 -4.40
C ALA A 185 -4.84 17.55 -4.56
N ASP A 186 -5.73 16.57 -4.36
CA ASP A 186 -7.18 16.73 -4.23
C ASP A 186 -7.54 16.43 -2.78
N VAL A 187 -8.22 17.37 -2.13
CA VAL A 187 -8.61 17.25 -0.73
C VAL A 187 -10.12 17.21 -0.65
N LEU A 188 -10.61 16.12 -0.08
CA LEU A 188 -12.03 15.87 0.12
C LEU A 188 -12.34 16.06 1.61
N PRO A 189 -12.93 17.20 2.01
CA PRO A 189 -13.44 17.36 3.35
C PRO A 189 -14.63 16.40 3.58
N GLY A 190 -14.60 15.70 4.71
CA GLY A 190 -15.74 15.09 5.40
C GLY A 190 -16.81 14.39 4.57
N GLY A 191 -16.53 13.18 4.07
CA GLY A 191 -17.58 12.30 3.50
C GLY A 191 -18.65 11.88 4.51
N ALA A 192 -18.39 12.04 5.81
CA ALA A 192 -19.39 11.89 6.87
C ALA A 192 -19.07 12.80 8.08
N PRO A 193 -19.92 13.79 8.40
CA PRO A 193 -19.77 14.65 9.59
C PRO A 193 -19.72 13.89 10.94
N ALA A 194 -20.04 12.59 10.94
CA ALA A 194 -20.02 11.73 12.12
C ALA A 194 -18.64 11.12 12.41
N SER A 195 -17.75 11.02 11.42
CA SER A 195 -16.45 10.35 11.55
C SER A 195 -15.26 11.30 11.59
N TYR A 196 -15.44 12.58 11.22
CA TYR A 196 -14.38 13.60 11.19
C TYR A 196 -13.14 13.14 10.41
N ARG A 197 -13.36 12.51 9.26
CA ARG A 197 -12.29 12.04 8.36
C ARG A 197 -12.43 12.68 7.00
N GLY A 198 -11.37 13.34 6.56
CA GLY A 198 -11.20 13.76 5.18
C GLY A 198 -10.28 12.80 4.42
N LEU A 199 -10.34 12.86 3.10
CA LEU A 199 -9.56 12.04 2.18
C LEU A 199 -8.62 12.93 1.38
N VAL A 200 -7.39 12.46 1.19
CA VAL A 200 -6.40 13.04 0.28
C VAL A 200 -6.14 12.06 -0.85
N LEU A 201 -6.22 12.55 -2.08
CA LEU A 201 -5.74 11.86 -3.27
C LEU A 201 -4.69 12.73 -3.93
N ALA A 202 -3.51 12.19 -4.18
CA ALA A 202 -2.41 12.98 -4.67
C ALA A 202 -1.52 12.25 -5.68
N TRP A 203 -0.82 13.07 -6.46
CA TRP A 203 0.33 12.65 -7.24
C TRP A 203 1.58 13.29 -6.63
N SER A 204 2.40 12.48 -5.99
CA SER A 204 3.72 12.85 -5.49
C SER A 204 4.79 12.60 -6.55
N PRO A 205 5.74 13.51 -6.76
CA PRO A 205 6.82 13.33 -7.74
C PRO A 205 7.80 12.20 -7.35
N GLN A 206 7.84 11.80 -6.07
CA GLN A 206 8.65 10.67 -5.62
C GLN A 206 8.00 9.32 -5.90
N GLY A 207 6.68 9.30 -6.13
CA GLY A 207 5.94 8.08 -6.31
C GLY A 207 6.06 7.54 -7.73
N THR A 208 5.83 6.24 -7.88
CA THR A 208 5.71 5.58 -9.17
C THR A 208 4.29 5.64 -9.69
N GLY A 209 4.14 5.61 -11.01
CA GLY A 209 2.85 5.69 -11.69
C GLY A 209 3.00 6.31 -13.07
N THR A 210 2.16 5.90 -14.02
CA THR A 210 2.19 6.41 -15.40
C THR A 210 0.98 7.26 -15.78
N GLY A 211 -0.06 7.26 -14.96
CA GLY A 211 -1.32 7.94 -15.26
C GLY A 211 -1.36 9.37 -14.77
N TYR A 212 -0.38 10.24 -15.07
CA TYR A 212 -0.51 11.67 -14.72
C TYR A 212 -1.05 12.47 -15.90
N GLY A 213 -2.15 13.20 -15.69
CA GLY A 213 -2.79 14.04 -16.70
C GLY A 213 -2.01 15.32 -17.02
N LEU A 214 -0.85 15.22 -17.67
CA LEU A 214 0.05 16.36 -17.90
C LEU A 214 -0.65 17.52 -18.62
N GLU A 215 -1.32 17.28 -19.75
CA GLU A 215 -2.01 18.34 -20.51
C GLU A 215 -3.14 19.01 -19.70
N ALA A 216 -3.85 18.23 -18.89
CA ALA A 216 -4.88 18.74 -17.99
C ALA A 216 -4.27 19.63 -16.89
N SER A 217 -3.15 19.20 -16.31
CA SER A 217 -2.42 19.95 -15.28
C SER A 217 -1.93 21.30 -15.81
N GLU A 218 -1.47 21.35 -17.06
CA GLU A 218 -1.01 22.59 -17.70
C GLU A 218 -2.16 23.59 -17.89
N ARG A 219 -3.33 23.09 -18.27
CA ARG A 219 -4.55 23.91 -18.37
C ARG A 219 -5.02 24.40 -17.02
N LEU A 220 -4.94 23.56 -15.98
CA LEU A 220 -5.36 23.92 -14.64
C LEU A 220 -4.47 25.04 -14.07
N VAL A 221 -3.15 24.90 -14.20
CA VAL A 221 -2.19 25.96 -13.79
C VAL A 221 -2.48 27.28 -14.52
N ALA A 222 -2.67 27.23 -15.84
CA ALA A 222 -2.98 28.43 -16.62
C ALA A 222 -4.32 29.08 -16.20
N ALA A 223 -5.33 28.28 -15.86
CA ALA A 223 -6.63 28.77 -15.39
C ALA A 223 -6.57 29.37 -13.98
N GLN A 224 -5.77 28.78 -13.08
CA GLN A 224 -5.50 29.32 -11.73
C GLN A 224 -4.83 30.70 -11.82
N ASP A 225 -3.79 30.83 -12.66
CA ASP A 225 -3.09 32.11 -12.87
C ASP A 225 -4.00 33.19 -13.48
N ALA A 226 -4.90 32.78 -14.39
CA ALA A 226 -5.84 33.68 -15.05
C ALA A 226 -7.07 34.03 -14.18
N SER A 227 -7.27 33.34 -13.06
CA SER A 227 -8.50 33.43 -12.23
C SER A 227 -9.79 33.16 -13.04
N ASP A 228 -9.73 32.28 -14.04
CA ASP A 228 -10.88 31.86 -14.84
C ASP A 228 -11.52 30.60 -14.25
N GLU A 229 -12.61 30.80 -13.51
CA GLU A 229 -13.27 29.72 -12.77
C GLU A 229 -13.85 28.63 -13.68
N ALA A 230 -14.40 28.99 -14.85
CA ALA A 230 -14.99 28.01 -15.75
C ALA A 230 -13.91 27.15 -16.41
N ALA A 231 -12.79 27.78 -16.81
CA ALA A 231 -11.64 27.06 -17.31
C ALA A 231 -10.99 26.18 -16.23
N ARG A 232 -10.94 26.67 -14.98
CA ARG A 232 -10.41 25.94 -13.82
C ARG A 232 -11.20 24.66 -13.59
N VAL A 233 -12.52 24.75 -13.50
CA VAL A 233 -13.40 23.57 -13.30
C VAL A 233 -13.23 22.56 -14.42
N ALA A 234 -13.27 23.00 -15.69
CA ALA A 234 -13.11 22.09 -16.82
C ALA A 234 -11.73 21.40 -16.88
N ALA A 235 -10.67 22.12 -16.53
CA ALA A 235 -9.32 21.56 -16.47
C ALA A 235 -9.16 20.60 -15.28
N LEU A 236 -9.78 20.90 -14.14
CA LEU A 236 -9.77 20.04 -12.96
C LEU A 236 -10.52 18.73 -13.22
N ASP A 237 -11.70 18.77 -13.84
CA ASP A 237 -12.46 17.57 -14.19
C ASP A 237 -11.66 16.65 -15.13
N ASP A 238 -10.99 17.24 -16.14
CA ASP A 238 -10.12 16.50 -17.05
C ASP A 238 -8.90 15.91 -16.33
N LEU A 239 -8.31 16.67 -15.40
CA LEU A 239 -7.18 16.19 -14.61
C LEU A 239 -7.59 15.02 -13.72
N ARG A 240 -8.75 15.11 -13.07
CA ARG A 240 -9.30 14.02 -12.24
C ARG A 240 -9.58 12.77 -13.07
N ALA A 241 -10.09 12.93 -14.29
CA ALA A 241 -10.39 11.81 -15.19
C ALA A 241 -9.14 11.14 -15.81
N THR A 242 -8.03 11.88 -15.90
CA THR A 242 -6.80 11.41 -16.54
C THR A 242 -5.67 11.10 -15.55
N THR A 243 -5.87 11.43 -14.26
CA THR A 243 -4.88 11.22 -13.21
C THR A 243 -5.22 10.04 -12.31
N THR A 244 -4.34 9.06 -12.27
CA THR A 244 -4.33 7.94 -11.34
C THR A 244 -3.44 8.30 -10.16
N PRO A 245 -3.96 8.58 -8.95
CA PRO A 245 -3.12 8.98 -7.83
C PRO A 245 -2.10 7.88 -7.47
N ASN A 246 -0.89 8.31 -7.11
CA ASN A 246 0.15 7.45 -6.54
C ASN A 246 0.32 7.68 -5.03
N THR A 247 -0.50 8.56 -4.46
CA THR A 247 -0.54 8.87 -3.04
C THR A 247 -1.98 8.93 -2.57
N TYR A 248 -2.28 8.28 -1.45
CA TYR A 248 -3.55 8.43 -0.74
C TYR A 248 -3.30 8.77 0.72
N GLY A 249 -4.30 9.29 1.40
CA GLY A 249 -4.19 9.52 2.83
C GLY A 249 -5.50 9.95 3.47
N GLU A 250 -5.53 9.91 4.79
CA GLU A 250 -6.64 10.46 5.56
C GLU A 250 -6.14 11.56 6.47
N PHE A 251 -7.05 12.47 6.81
CA PHE A 251 -6.81 13.46 7.84
C PHE A 251 -8.01 13.62 8.75
N ARG A 252 -7.72 14.10 9.95
CA ARG A 252 -8.68 14.49 10.95
C ARG A 252 -9.36 15.78 10.52
N ASP A 253 -10.63 15.66 10.15
CA ASP A 253 -11.48 16.74 9.63
C ASP A 253 -12.31 17.40 10.75
N ASP A 254 -11.62 17.90 11.77
CA ASP A 254 -12.23 18.75 12.79
C ASP A 254 -11.25 19.77 13.35
N GLY A 255 -11.83 20.87 13.83
CA GLY A 255 -11.09 21.95 14.46
C GLY A 255 -10.13 22.69 13.52
N PRO A 256 -9.20 23.46 14.09
CA PRO A 256 -8.26 24.28 13.34
C PRO A 256 -7.32 23.49 12.43
N LEU A 257 -6.91 22.30 12.87
CA LEU A 257 -5.99 21.46 12.12
C LEU A 257 -6.66 20.85 10.88
N GLY A 258 -7.91 20.39 11.00
CA GLY A 258 -8.69 19.92 9.85
C GLY A 258 -8.90 21.03 8.82
N ALA A 259 -9.29 22.23 9.27
CA ALA A 259 -9.45 23.38 8.38
C ALA A 259 -8.16 23.79 7.66
N TRP A 260 -7.00 23.63 8.31
CA TRP A 260 -5.70 23.86 7.68
C TRP A 260 -5.37 22.77 6.64
N LEU A 261 -5.73 21.51 6.91
CA LEU A 261 -5.54 20.40 5.97
C LEU A 261 -6.53 20.40 4.80
N HIS A 262 -7.61 21.18 4.86
CA HIS A 262 -8.49 21.45 3.71
C HIS A 262 -7.79 22.20 2.59
N ASP A 263 -6.73 22.94 2.89
CA ASP A 263 -5.95 23.65 1.88
C ASP A 263 -5.06 22.65 1.11
N PRO A 264 -5.30 22.40 -0.18
CA PRO A 264 -4.49 21.45 -0.94
C PRO A 264 -3.04 21.93 -1.11
N ALA A 265 -2.73 23.23 -0.94
CA ALA A 265 -1.37 23.74 -0.92
C ALA A 265 -0.59 23.28 0.33
N VAL A 266 -1.28 23.12 1.46
CA VAL A 266 -0.68 22.55 2.68
C VAL A 266 -0.33 21.08 2.45
N VAL A 267 -1.28 20.30 1.93
CA VAL A 267 -1.05 18.87 1.63
C VAL A 267 0.11 18.72 0.65
N HIS A 268 0.16 19.58 -0.36
CA HIS A 268 1.28 19.66 -1.28
C HIS A 268 2.61 19.83 -0.56
N ASP A 269 2.77 20.82 0.33
CA ASP A 269 4.03 21.02 1.06
C ASP A 269 4.46 19.77 1.84
N LEU A 270 3.50 19.06 2.45
CA LEU A 270 3.75 17.82 3.18
C LEU A 270 4.29 16.71 2.26
N LEU A 271 3.82 16.63 1.00
CA LEU A 271 4.33 15.66 0.02
C LEU A 271 5.82 15.89 -0.28
N PHE A 272 6.32 17.13 -0.22
CA PHE A 272 7.72 17.42 -0.51
C PHE A 272 8.66 17.12 0.66
N VAL A 273 8.16 17.08 1.90
CA VAL A 273 9.01 16.75 3.04
C VAL A 273 9.54 15.33 2.91
N GLY A 274 10.86 15.19 3.08
CA GLY A 274 11.58 13.92 2.88
C GLY A 274 11.98 13.63 1.43
N SER A 275 11.67 14.53 0.48
CA SER A 275 12.01 14.36 -0.94
C SER A 275 13.35 14.89 -1.40
N GLU A 276 13.97 15.71 -0.56
CA GLU A 276 15.24 16.33 -0.90
C GLU A 276 16.37 15.31 -0.75
N SER A 277 16.90 14.86 -1.88
CA SER A 277 18.11 14.04 -2.00
C SER A 277 19.14 14.76 -2.85
#